data_AF-A0A383EC47-F1
#
_entry.id   AF-A0A383EC47-F1
#
_cell.length_a   1.000
_cell.length_b   1.000
_cell.length_c   1.000
_cell.angle_alpha   90.00
_cell.angle_beta   90.00
_cell.angle_gamma   90.00
#
_symmetry.space_group_name_H-M   'P 1'
#
loop_
_entity.id
_entity.type
_entity.pdbx_description
1 polymer ?
#
loop_
_entity_poly.entity_id
_entity_poly.type
_entity_poly.pdbx_seq_one_letter_code
_entity_poly.pdbx_strand_id
1 'polypeptide(L)'
;MLDGWEGYYNLQPKDPSDANQDFDEDGYDINRDGFISSIESYTNLEEFLNNTAPNNNDTDGDGMHDGWEVYYNLNPLDTYDSTVDNDEDGFDANYNGTLEEDEEHNNLLEFQADTHPYIVDTDADGMWDGWEWLYGLNPLNPLDANADTDNDGVINRLEYNNTAAGPYMEVDNITSSHPNNNDTDGDGLLDGQELFNYLTDPTSNDTDGDGMPDGWEVKYGLNPISALDAD
;
A
#
# COMPACT_ATOMS: atom_id res chain seq x y z
N MET A 1 -19.77 20.11 -33.48
CA MET A 1 -21.01 20.88 -33.20
C MET A 1 -20.59 21.90 -32.16
N LEU A 2 -20.95 23.18 -32.29
CA LEU A 2 -20.58 24.21 -31.32
C LEU A 2 -21.56 24.13 -30.15
N ASP A 3 -21.22 23.40 -29.09
CA ASP A 3 -21.99 23.31 -27.84
C ASP A 3 -21.65 24.43 -26.84
N GLY A 4 -20.65 25.25 -27.15
CA GLY A 4 -20.24 26.38 -26.30
C GLY A 4 -19.28 25.99 -25.18
N TRP A 5 -18.93 24.71 -25.04
CA TRP A 5 -17.90 24.22 -24.10
C TRP A 5 -16.54 24.83 -24.44
N GLU A 6 -16.13 24.76 -25.72
CA GLU A 6 -14.89 25.38 -26.20
C GLU A 6 -14.87 26.90 -25.89
N GLY A 7 -16.02 27.57 -26.06
CA GLY A 7 -16.12 29.00 -25.77
C GLY A 7 -16.10 29.36 -24.28
N TYR A 8 -16.50 28.44 -23.40
CA TYR A 8 -16.46 28.61 -21.95
C TYR A 8 -15.03 28.50 -21.42
N TYR A 9 -14.26 27.55 -21.95
CA TYR A 9 -12.86 27.31 -21.59
C TYR A 9 -11.84 28.08 -22.45
N ASN A 10 -12.29 29.09 -23.21
CA ASN A 10 -11.45 29.91 -24.10
C ASN A 10 -10.70 29.14 -25.21
N LEU A 11 -11.11 27.92 -25.52
CA LEU A 11 -10.67 27.15 -26.68
C LEU A 11 -11.23 27.78 -27.97
N GLN A 12 -10.58 27.53 -29.10
CA GLN A 12 -10.91 28.13 -30.38
C GLN A 12 -11.93 27.25 -31.12
N PRO A 13 -13.23 27.60 -31.15
CA PRO A 13 -14.27 26.63 -31.54
C PRO A 13 -14.33 26.26 -33.03
N LYS A 14 -13.36 26.77 -33.80
CA LYS A 14 -13.20 26.54 -35.25
C LYS A 14 -11.82 26.02 -35.59
N ASP A 15 -10.94 25.85 -34.60
CA ASP A 15 -9.59 25.38 -34.77
C ASP A 15 -9.49 23.96 -34.19
N PRO A 16 -9.65 22.91 -35.00
CA PRO A 16 -9.63 21.54 -34.50
C PRO A 16 -8.26 21.09 -33.96
N SER A 17 -7.23 21.95 -34.02
CA SER A 17 -5.90 21.63 -33.50
C SER A 17 -5.77 21.81 -32.00
N ASP A 18 -6.71 22.48 -31.34
CA ASP A 18 -6.77 22.56 -29.88
C ASP A 18 -7.31 21.28 -29.24
N ALA A 19 -8.07 20.45 -29.96
CA ALA A 19 -8.57 19.17 -29.48
C ALA A 19 -7.48 18.20 -28.98
N ASN A 20 -6.26 18.28 -29.53
CA ASN A 20 -5.11 17.45 -29.12
C ASN A 20 -4.15 18.18 -28.18
N GLN A 21 -4.51 19.38 -27.72
CA GLN A 21 -3.74 20.08 -26.69
C GLN A 21 -4.21 19.57 -25.32
N ASP A 22 -3.29 19.69 -24.38
CA ASP A 22 -3.45 19.39 -22.97
C ASP A 22 -2.87 20.65 -22.28
N PHE A 23 -3.74 21.38 -21.57
CA PHE A 23 -3.46 22.76 -21.12
C PHE A 23 -3.04 22.83 -19.66
N ASP A 24 -3.48 21.86 -18.89
CA ASP A 24 -3.22 21.62 -17.47
C ASP A 24 -2.16 20.55 -17.24
N GLU A 25 -1.66 19.92 -18.32
CA GLU A 25 -0.56 18.95 -18.33
C GLU A 25 -0.89 17.70 -17.49
N ASP A 26 -2.15 17.28 -17.53
CA ASP A 26 -2.64 16.09 -16.84
C ASP A 26 -2.66 14.85 -17.76
N GLY A 27 -3.07 13.72 -17.20
CA GLY A 27 -2.85 12.41 -17.80
C GLY A 27 -2.18 11.45 -16.83
N TYR A 28 -1.70 10.33 -17.38
CA TYR A 28 -1.08 9.28 -16.57
C TYR A 28 0.17 8.70 -17.21
N ASP A 29 1.27 8.65 -16.47
CA ASP A 29 2.54 8.08 -16.90
C ASP A 29 2.48 6.54 -16.85
N ILE A 30 1.78 5.97 -17.82
CA ILE A 30 1.52 4.52 -17.92
C ILE A 30 2.83 3.72 -17.91
N ASN A 31 3.91 4.28 -18.46
CA ASN A 31 5.18 3.59 -18.59
C ASN A 31 6.17 3.88 -17.44
N ARG A 32 5.81 4.81 -16.55
CA ARG A 32 6.56 5.22 -15.35
C ARG A 32 7.99 5.67 -15.66
N ASP A 33 8.22 6.38 -16.77
CA ASP A 33 9.53 6.97 -17.11
C ASP A 33 9.77 8.37 -16.52
N GLY A 34 8.78 8.89 -15.80
CA GLY A 34 8.77 10.20 -15.15
C GLY A 34 8.30 11.32 -16.07
N PHE A 35 7.72 11.00 -17.25
CA PHE A 35 7.24 11.99 -18.21
C PHE A 35 5.88 11.60 -18.79
N ILE A 36 4.92 12.53 -18.72
CA ILE A 36 3.69 12.44 -19.52
C ILE A 36 4.04 12.74 -20.98
N SER A 37 4.09 11.70 -21.81
CA SER A 37 4.28 11.87 -23.25
C SER A 37 2.96 12.25 -23.94
N SER A 38 3.02 12.62 -25.23
CA SER A 38 1.81 12.99 -25.99
C SER A 38 0.81 11.85 -26.22
N ILE A 39 1.14 10.62 -25.82
CA ILE A 39 0.20 9.48 -25.84
C ILE A 39 -0.41 9.20 -24.45
N GLU A 40 0.15 9.81 -23.42
CA GLU A 40 -0.23 9.70 -22.01
C GLU A 40 -0.96 10.95 -21.50
N SER A 41 -0.83 12.07 -22.23
CA SER A 41 -1.56 13.31 -21.98
C SER A 41 -3.07 13.11 -22.08
N TYR A 42 -3.82 13.74 -21.18
CA TYR A 42 -5.26 13.78 -21.23
C TYR A 42 -5.72 15.03 -21.98
N THR A 43 -6.20 14.84 -23.20
CA THR A 43 -6.39 15.92 -24.17
C THR A 43 -7.72 16.65 -23.97
N ASN A 44 -7.82 17.88 -24.48
CA ASN A 44 -9.07 18.65 -24.54
C ASN A 44 -10.26 17.88 -25.16
N LEU A 45 -9.99 16.93 -26.06
CA LEU A 45 -11.04 16.07 -26.61
C LEU A 45 -11.51 15.02 -25.60
N GLU A 46 -10.59 14.42 -24.84
CA GLU A 46 -10.91 13.45 -23.79
C GLU A 46 -11.62 14.12 -22.63
N GLU A 47 -11.12 15.28 -22.22
CA GLU A 47 -11.77 16.24 -21.34
C GLU A 47 -13.24 16.49 -21.72
N PHE A 48 -13.48 16.89 -22.97
CA PHE A 48 -14.83 17.11 -23.48
C PHE A 48 -15.70 15.85 -23.43
N LEU A 49 -15.14 14.68 -23.71
CA LEU A 49 -15.87 13.41 -23.72
C LEU A 49 -16.27 12.95 -22.31
N ASN A 50 -15.47 13.30 -21.30
CA ASN A 50 -15.71 12.95 -19.89
C ASN A 50 -16.35 14.08 -19.07
N ASN A 51 -16.52 15.28 -19.65
CA ASN A 51 -17.06 16.49 -19.02
C ASN A 51 -16.18 17.08 -17.92
N THR A 52 -14.88 16.87 -18.00
CA THR A 52 -13.89 17.50 -17.13
C THR A 52 -13.54 18.91 -17.63
N ALA A 53 -12.74 19.63 -16.86
CA ALA A 53 -12.33 21.01 -17.14
C ALA A 53 -10.90 21.04 -17.73
N PRO A 54 -10.71 21.47 -19.00
CA PRO A 54 -9.45 21.32 -19.76
C PRO A 54 -8.35 22.30 -19.32
N ASN A 55 -8.47 22.85 -18.13
CA ASN A 55 -7.56 23.84 -17.57
C ASN A 55 -7.47 23.68 -16.05
N ASN A 56 -7.87 22.50 -15.56
CA ASN A 56 -7.93 22.08 -14.18
C ASN A 56 -7.83 20.55 -14.14
N ASN A 57 -6.63 20.06 -13.85
CA ASN A 57 -6.25 18.64 -13.84
C ASN A 57 -6.96 17.75 -12.81
N ASP A 58 -7.80 18.32 -11.95
CA ASP A 58 -8.55 17.67 -10.87
C ASP A 58 -9.91 18.36 -10.80
N THR A 59 -10.85 17.91 -11.63
CA THR A 59 -12.11 18.62 -11.90
C THR A 59 -13.00 18.70 -10.68
N ASP A 60 -13.05 17.65 -9.87
CA ASP A 60 -13.92 17.59 -8.70
C ASP A 60 -13.23 18.01 -7.39
N GLY A 61 -11.89 18.10 -7.39
CA GLY A 61 -11.08 18.66 -6.32
C GLY A 61 -10.80 17.69 -5.19
N ASP A 62 -10.78 16.39 -5.46
CA ASP A 62 -10.55 15.35 -4.46
C ASP A 62 -9.08 14.91 -4.31
N GLY A 63 -8.22 15.42 -5.21
CA GLY A 63 -6.79 15.22 -5.18
C GLY A 63 -6.27 14.13 -6.13
N MET A 64 -7.15 13.43 -6.86
CA MET A 64 -6.77 12.58 -7.98
C MET A 64 -6.84 13.38 -9.30
N HIS A 65 -6.03 13.00 -10.28
CA HIS A 65 -6.04 13.71 -11.58
C HIS A 65 -7.07 13.10 -12.54
N ASP A 66 -7.76 13.94 -13.31
CA ASP A 66 -8.82 13.52 -14.24
C ASP A 66 -8.35 12.41 -15.19
N GLY A 67 -7.15 12.59 -15.78
CA GLY A 67 -6.54 11.59 -16.65
C GLY A 67 -6.19 10.26 -15.97
N TRP A 68 -5.79 10.26 -14.70
CA TRP A 68 -5.51 9.04 -13.94
C TRP A 68 -6.80 8.29 -13.61
N GLU A 69 -7.80 9.02 -13.16
CA GLU A 69 -9.11 8.46 -12.83
C GLU A 69 -9.75 7.80 -14.04
N VAL A 70 -9.77 8.50 -15.18
CA VAL A 70 -10.33 7.95 -16.42
C VAL A 70 -9.53 6.75 -16.92
N TYR A 71 -8.21 6.74 -16.74
CA TYR A 71 -7.39 5.59 -17.11
C TYR A 71 -7.78 4.32 -16.32
N TYR A 72 -8.05 4.46 -15.02
CA TYR A 72 -8.49 3.36 -14.16
C TYR A 72 -10.02 3.13 -14.17
N ASN A 73 -10.79 3.95 -14.88
CA ASN A 73 -12.26 3.97 -14.91
C ASN A 73 -12.92 4.40 -13.59
N LEU A 74 -12.25 5.24 -12.83
CA LEU A 74 -12.83 6.06 -11.77
C LEU A 74 -13.57 7.26 -12.39
N ASN A 75 -14.25 8.04 -11.56
CA ASN A 75 -15.15 9.09 -12.01
C ASN A 75 -14.61 10.48 -11.60
N PRO A 76 -14.02 11.24 -12.55
CA PRO A 76 -13.38 12.54 -12.29
C PRO A 76 -14.35 13.70 -11.97
N LEU A 77 -15.58 13.36 -11.59
CA LEU A 77 -16.67 14.26 -11.27
C LEU A 77 -17.33 13.89 -9.92
N ASP A 78 -16.79 12.90 -9.21
CA ASP A 78 -17.34 12.38 -7.95
C ASP A 78 -16.27 12.22 -6.88
N THR A 79 -16.06 13.30 -6.13
CA THR A 79 -15.14 13.43 -4.99
C THR A 79 -15.18 12.34 -3.91
N TYR A 80 -16.16 11.44 -3.95
CA TYR A 80 -16.27 10.34 -3.00
C TYR A 80 -15.49 9.10 -3.42
N ASP A 81 -15.18 8.93 -4.70
CA ASP A 81 -14.47 7.74 -5.15
C ASP A 81 -13.00 7.72 -4.69
N SER A 82 -12.35 8.86 -4.44
CA SER A 82 -11.06 8.94 -3.72
C SER A 82 -11.05 8.17 -2.38
N THR A 83 -12.19 8.11 -1.69
CA THR A 83 -12.31 7.44 -0.38
C THR A 83 -12.74 5.97 -0.49
N VAL A 84 -12.98 5.48 -1.70
CA VAL A 84 -13.33 4.08 -1.93
C VAL A 84 -12.05 3.25 -2.00
N ASP A 85 -12.00 2.19 -1.23
CA ASP A 85 -11.03 1.10 -1.35
C ASP A 85 -11.67 0.00 -2.21
N ASN A 86 -11.15 -0.19 -3.42
CA ASN A 86 -11.79 -0.97 -4.48
C ASN A 86 -11.32 -2.44 -4.49
N ASP A 87 -10.11 -2.71 -4.03
CA ASP A 87 -9.51 -4.04 -3.93
C ASP A 87 -9.36 -4.55 -2.51
N GLU A 88 -9.69 -3.72 -1.51
CA GLU A 88 -9.79 -4.07 -0.10
C GLU A 88 -8.46 -4.54 0.50
N ASP A 89 -7.37 -3.85 0.17
CA ASP A 89 -5.99 -4.23 0.53
C ASP A 89 -5.40 -3.44 1.72
N GLY A 90 -6.20 -2.56 2.34
CA GLY A 90 -5.88 -1.97 3.63
C GLY A 90 -5.58 -3.02 4.71
N PHE A 91 -4.76 -2.65 5.70
CA PHE A 91 -4.18 -3.59 6.67
C PHE A 91 -4.42 -3.19 8.13
N ASP A 92 -5.24 -3.97 8.84
CA ASP A 92 -5.54 -3.81 10.29
C ASP A 92 -4.30 -4.18 11.13
N ALA A 93 -3.42 -3.20 11.30
CA ALA A 93 -2.11 -3.33 11.93
C ALA A 93 -2.17 -3.58 13.43
N ASN A 94 -3.28 -3.17 14.06
CA ASN A 94 -3.49 -3.37 15.49
C ASN A 94 -4.45 -4.52 15.82
N TYR A 95 -4.96 -5.22 14.80
CA TYR A 95 -5.82 -6.40 14.87
C TYR A 95 -7.09 -6.19 15.72
N ASN A 96 -7.65 -4.98 15.73
CA ASN A 96 -8.87 -4.71 16.50
C ASN A 96 -10.15 -5.11 15.75
N GLY A 97 -10.03 -5.49 14.48
CA GLY A 97 -11.13 -5.88 13.59
C GLY A 97 -11.80 -4.71 12.88
N THR A 98 -11.17 -3.53 12.88
CA THR A 98 -11.63 -2.31 12.21
C THR A 98 -10.43 -1.71 11.51
N LEU A 99 -10.58 -1.32 10.24
CA LEU A 99 -9.58 -0.50 9.55
C LEU A 99 -9.75 0.95 9.98
N GLU A 100 -8.69 1.51 10.56
CA GLU A 100 -8.61 2.94 10.84
C GLU A 100 -8.09 3.75 9.63
N GLU A 101 -8.24 5.08 9.69
CA GLU A 101 -7.80 6.00 8.62
C GLU A 101 -6.31 5.84 8.27
N ASP A 102 -5.47 5.47 9.24
CA ASP A 102 -4.04 5.20 9.04
C ASP A 102 -3.73 3.77 8.58
N GLU A 103 -4.74 2.92 8.46
CA GLU A 103 -4.67 1.51 8.01
C GLU A 103 -5.36 1.28 6.65
N GLU A 104 -6.08 2.29 6.14
CA GLU A 104 -6.72 2.27 4.82
C GLU A 104 -5.70 2.37 3.68
N HIS A 105 -6.07 1.84 2.51
CA HIS A 105 -5.38 2.07 1.24
C HIS A 105 -6.40 2.32 0.12
N ASN A 106 -7.10 3.45 0.22
CA ASN A 106 -8.14 3.84 -0.75
C ASN A 106 -7.56 4.41 -2.06
N ASN A 107 -8.44 4.71 -3.04
CA ASN A 107 -8.04 5.21 -4.36
C ASN A 107 -7.14 6.46 -4.33
N LEU A 108 -7.29 7.34 -3.33
CA LEU A 108 -6.40 8.49 -3.18
C LEU A 108 -5.00 8.08 -2.73
N LEU A 109 -4.88 7.08 -1.85
CA LEU A 109 -3.59 6.52 -1.45
C LEU A 109 -2.94 5.73 -2.58
N GLU A 110 -3.74 5.00 -3.35
CA GLU A 110 -3.34 4.35 -4.60
C GLU A 110 -2.73 5.35 -5.60
N PHE A 111 -3.41 6.48 -5.83
CA PHE A 111 -2.90 7.56 -6.67
C PHE A 111 -1.56 8.11 -6.17
N GLN A 112 -1.40 8.25 -4.84
CA GLN A 112 -0.15 8.74 -4.23
C GLN A 112 0.99 7.72 -4.28
N ALA A 113 0.67 6.43 -4.20
CA ALA A 113 1.60 5.31 -4.31
C ALA A 113 1.93 4.95 -5.77
N ASP A 114 1.14 5.48 -6.73
CA ASP A 114 1.13 5.07 -8.14
C ASP A 114 0.85 3.56 -8.31
N THR A 115 0.06 2.99 -7.39
CA THR A 115 -0.42 1.60 -7.43
C THR A 115 -1.70 1.47 -8.27
N HIS A 116 -2.15 0.23 -8.48
CA HIS A 116 -3.33 -0.06 -9.26
C HIS A 116 -4.56 -0.24 -8.36
N PRO A 117 -5.61 0.60 -8.47
CA PRO A 117 -6.73 0.65 -7.52
C PRO A 117 -7.73 -0.53 -7.61
N TYR A 118 -7.34 -1.64 -8.20
CA TYR A 118 -8.16 -2.86 -8.34
C TYR A 118 -7.29 -4.13 -8.24
N ILE A 119 -6.04 -3.99 -7.83
CA ILE A 119 -5.06 -5.06 -7.72
C ILE A 119 -4.32 -4.85 -6.41
N VAL A 120 -4.67 -5.67 -5.42
CA VAL A 120 -4.09 -5.68 -4.07
C VAL A 120 -2.55 -5.81 -3.98
N ASP A 121 -1.84 -6.07 -5.08
CA ASP A 121 -0.41 -6.39 -5.13
C ASP A 121 0.09 -5.98 -6.53
N THR A 122 0.44 -4.70 -6.67
CA THR A 122 0.72 -4.06 -7.95
C THR A 122 1.98 -4.62 -8.62
N ASP A 123 3.02 -4.94 -7.84
CA ASP A 123 4.28 -5.46 -8.38
C ASP A 123 4.41 -7.00 -8.39
N ALA A 124 3.40 -7.68 -7.84
CA ALA A 124 3.22 -9.13 -7.82
C ALA A 124 4.33 -9.88 -7.06
N ASP A 125 4.83 -9.31 -5.96
CA ASP A 125 5.86 -9.93 -5.12
C ASP A 125 5.32 -10.72 -3.93
N GLY A 126 4.00 -10.61 -3.69
CA GLY A 126 3.25 -11.33 -2.68
C GLY A 126 3.05 -10.58 -1.36
N MET A 127 3.38 -9.29 -1.31
CA MET A 127 2.95 -8.34 -0.27
C MET A 127 1.81 -7.48 -0.85
N TRP A 128 0.96 -6.90 0.01
CA TRP A 128 -0.13 -6.04 -0.45
C TRP A 128 0.29 -4.58 -0.48
N ASP A 129 -0.23 -3.80 -1.43
CA ASP A 129 0.16 -2.41 -1.63
C ASP A 129 -0.10 -1.58 -0.35
N GLY A 130 -1.26 -1.78 0.28
CA GLY A 130 -1.62 -1.16 1.55
C GLY A 130 -0.69 -1.53 2.72
N TRP A 131 -0.23 -2.78 2.80
CA TRP A 131 0.74 -3.20 3.83
C TRP A 131 2.11 -2.59 3.59
N GLU A 132 2.58 -2.61 2.35
CA GLU A 132 3.85 -2.01 1.97
C GLU A 132 3.86 -0.51 2.23
N TRP A 133 2.78 0.17 1.85
CA TRP A 133 2.57 1.60 2.11
C TRP A 133 2.64 1.92 3.60
N LEU A 134 1.91 1.17 4.44
CA LEU A 134 1.89 1.34 5.88
C LEU A 134 3.29 1.23 6.51
N TYR A 135 4.09 0.26 6.07
CA TYR A 135 5.44 0.02 6.61
C TYR A 135 6.56 0.78 5.88
N GLY A 136 6.23 1.55 4.85
CA GLY A 136 7.16 2.38 4.09
C GLY A 136 8.06 1.60 3.12
N LEU A 137 7.58 0.46 2.64
CA LEU A 137 8.14 -0.28 1.52
C LEU A 137 7.63 0.28 0.19
N ASN A 138 8.10 -0.26 -0.93
CA ASN A 138 7.78 0.26 -2.25
C ASN A 138 6.93 -0.73 -3.04
N PRO A 139 5.60 -0.51 -3.15
CA PRO A 139 4.66 -1.42 -3.82
C PRO A 139 4.84 -1.53 -5.35
N LEU A 140 5.86 -0.85 -5.89
CA LEU A 140 6.24 -0.89 -7.29
C LEU A 140 7.59 -1.59 -7.51
N ASN A 141 8.23 -2.09 -6.46
CA ASN A 141 9.55 -2.69 -6.51
C ASN A 141 9.57 -4.12 -5.91
N PRO A 142 9.44 -5.15 -6.75
CA PRO A 142 9.22 -6.53 -6.28
C PRO A 142 10.49 -7.18 -5.67
N LEU A 143 11.56 -6.40 -5.54
CA LEU A 143 12.82 -6.84 -4.96
C LEU A 143 12.90 -6.56 -3.46
N ASP A 144 12.13 -5.61 -2.94
CA ASP A 144 12.14 -5.32 -1.50
C ASP A 144 11.41 -6.38 -0.67
N ALA A 145 10.51 -7.20 -1.21
CA ALA A 145 10.04 -8.42 -0.56
C ALA A 145 11.17 -9.35 -0.07
N ASN A 146 12.35 -9.28 -0.69
CA ASN A 146 13.52 -10.08 -0.31
C ASN A 146 14.59 -9.27 0.46
N ALA A 147 14.31 -8.01 0.77
CA ALA A 147 15.13 -7.21 1.66
C ALA A 147 14.82 -7.57 3.12
N ASP A 148 15.84 -7.41 3.96
CA ASP A 148 15.79 -7.51 5.43
C ASP A 148 16.08 -6.09 5.93
N THR A 149 15.01 -5.34 6.20
CA THR A 149 15.08 -3.88 6.31
C THR A 149 15.66 -3.45 7.67
N ASP A 150 15.38 -4.19 8.74
CA ASP A 150 15.85 -3.93 10.10
C ASP A 150 17.04 -4.81 10.53
N ASN A 151 17.46 -5.77 9.71
CA ASN A 151 18.64 -6.64 9.87
C ASN A 151 18.52 -7.65 11.01
N ASP A 152 17.33 -8.18 11.21
CA ASP A 152 17.02 -9.17 12.24
C ASP A 152 17.14 -10.63 11.71
N GLY A 153 17.19 -10.79 10.38
CA GLY A 153 17.31 -12.06 9.68
C GLY A 153 16.02 -12.53 8.99
N VAL A 154 14.92 -11.80 9.08
CA VAL A 154 13.67 -12.02 8.37
C VAL A 154 13.58 -11.05 7.18
N ILE A 155 13.03 -11.52 6.07
CA ILE A 155 12.81 -10.67 4.89
C ILE A 155 11.38 -10.11 4.93
N ASN A 156 11.14 -8.96 4.31
CA ASN A 156 9.84 -8.28 4.32
C ASN A 156 8.65 -9.20 3.98
N ARG A 157 8.78 -10.09 2.99
CA ARG A 157 7.67 -11.02 2.65
C ARG A 157 7.42 -12.10 3.72
N LEU A 158 8.44 -12.46 4.50
CA LEU A 158 8.25 -13.35 5.64
C LEU A 158 7.66 -12.58 6.82
N GLU A 159 8.03 -11.32 7.03
CA GLU A 159 7.39 -10.42 7.99
C GLU A 159 5.90 -10.22 7.68
N TYR A 160 5.53 -10.06 6.41
CA TYR A 160 4.13 -10.02 5.97
C TYR A 160 3.38 -11.33 6.30
N ASN A 161 4.07 -12.48 6.33
CA ASN A 161 3.45 -13.77 6.63
C ASN A 161 4.46 -14.76 7.24
N ASN A 162 4.54 -14.75 8.57
CA ASN A 162 5.44 -15.56 9.38
C ASN A 162 5.21 -17.06 9.19
N THR A 163 3.99 -17.48 8.81
CA THR A 163 3.70 -18.90 8.54
C THR A 163 4.51 -19.46 7.35
N ALA A 164 5.02 -18.60 6.48
CA ALA A 164 5.91 -18.96 5.39
C ALA A 164 7.37 -19.19 5.83
N ALA A 165 7.78 -18.71 7.01
CA ALA A 165 9.14 -18.80 7.53
C ALA A 165 9.46 -20.21 8.06
N GLY A 166 8.47 -20.93 8.59
CA GLY A 166 8.65 -22.27 9.12
C GLY A 166 7.69 -22.59 10.26
N PRO A 167 7.92 -23.72 10.97
CA PRO A 167 7.14 -24.07 12.14
C PRO A 167 7.60 -23.26 13.37
N TYR A 168 6.79 -22.31 13.81
CA TYR A 168 6.88 -21.65 15.12
C TYR A 168 5.59 -21.92 15.93
N MET A 169 5.56 -21.56 17.20
CA MET A 169 4.36 -21.68 18.04
C MET A 169 3.56 -20.39 17.97
N GLU A 170 2.57 -20.32 17.09
CA GLU A 170 1.62 -19.20 17.04
C GLU A 170 0.58 -19.30 18.17
N VAL A 171 0.33 -18.20 18.88
CA VAL A 171 -0.52 -18.18 20.09
C VAL A 171 -1.55 -17.05 20.18
N ASP A 172 -1.50 -16.03 19.34
CA ASP A 172 -2.37 -14.85 19.39
C ASP A 172 -3.24 -14.61 18.12
N ASN A 173 -3.06 -15.42 17.08
CA ASN A 173 -3.61 -15.34 15.72
C ASN A 173 -3.08 -14.17 14.88
N ILE A 174 -1.93 -13.64 15.24
CA ILE A 174 -1.19 -12.65 14.46
C ILE A 174 -0.04 -13.40 13.78
N THR A 175 0.04 -13.28 12.46
CA THR A 175 1.03 -14.01 11.66
C THR A 175 1.91 -13.09 10.84
N SER A 176 2.03 -11.84 11.25
CA SER A 176 2.91 -10.88 10.60
C SER A 176 3.60 -10.02 11.65
N SER A 177 4.91 -9.91 11.51
CA SER A 177 5.77 -9.01 12.28
C SER A 177 6.06 -7.74 11.47
N HIS A 178 6.79 -6.81 12.08
CA HIS A 178 7.04 -5.50 11.51
C HIS A 178 8.38 -5.45 10.76
N PRO A 179 8.41 -5.23 9.43
CA PRO A 179 9.65 -5.27 8.64
C PRO A 179 10.68 -4.19 9.00
N ASN A 180 10.27 -3.16 9.76
CA ASN A 180 11.13 -2.06 10.20
C ASN A 180 11.42 -2.07 11.72
N ASN A 181 11.05 -3.15 12.42
CA ASN A 181 11.26 -3.32 13.85
C ASN A 181 11.70 -4.75 14.17
N ASN A 182 12.97 -4.88 14.53
CA ASN A 182 13.66 -6.16 14.68
C ASN A 182 13.28 -7.00 15.92
N ASP A 183 12.26 -6.60 16.67
CA ASP A 183 11.79 -7.15 17.95
C ASP A 183 10.35 -6.65 18.11
N THR A 184 9.41 -7.31 17.42
CA THR A 184 8.04 -6.85 17.18
C THR A 184 7.25 -6.73 18.48
N ASP A 185 7.36 -7.71 19.38
CA ASP A 185 6.68 -7.71 20.67
C ASP A 185 7.46 -7.01 21.81
N GLY A 186 8.75 -6.72 21.58
CA GLY A 186 9.61 -5.95 22.49
C GLY A 186 10.11 -6.73 23.70
N ASP A 187 10.18 -8.07 23.62
CA ASP A 187 10.60 -8.92 24.73
C ASP A 187 12.13 -9.07 24.87
N GLY A 188 12.87 -8.65 23.83
CA GLY A 188 14.33 -8.67 23.75
C GLY A 188 14.92 -9.84 22.95
N LEU A 189 14.08 -10.66 22.32
CA LEU A 189 14.43 -11.62 21.28
C LEU A 189 14.13 -10.99 19.91
N LEU A 190 14.98 -11.22 18.90
CA LEU A 190 14.69 -10.68 17.56
C LEU A 190 13.71 -11.59 16.82
N ASP A 191 12.83 -11.07 15.97
CA ASP A 191 11.81 -11.85 15.25
C ASP A 191 12.44 -13.02 14.47
N GLY A 192 13.59 -12.79 13.83
CA GLY A 192 14.37 -13.83 13.16
C GLY A 192 14.95 -14.89 14.11
N GLN A 193 15.29 -14.55 15.35
CA GLN A 193 15.67 -15.55 16.36
C GLN A 193 14.47 -16.38 16.81
N GLU A 194 13.31 -15.77 16.92
CA GLU A 194 12.06 -16.42 17.29
C GLU A 194 11.65 -17.43 16.23
N LEU A 195 11.51 -16.98 14.98
CA LEU A 195 11.07 -17.82 13.87
C LEU A 195 12.05 -18.96 13.55
N PHE A 196 13.36 -18.74 13.64
CA PHE A 196 14.36 -19.70 13.14
C PHE A 196 15.14 -20.47 14.20
N ASN A 197 15.20 -20.00 15.45
CA ASN A 197 16.03 -20.63 16.49
C ASN A 197 15.21 -21.15 17.68
N TYR A 198 14.31 -20.33 18.23
CA TYR A 198 13.59 -20.65 19.47
C TYR A 198 12.17 -21.17 19.24
N LEU A 199 11.61 -20.89 18.05
CA LEU A 199 10.28 -21.29 17.61
C LEU A 199 9.16 -20.69 18.47
N THR A 200 9.40 -19.48 18.97
CA THR A 200 8.45 -18.61 19.69
C THR A 200 7.66 -17.74 18.70
N ASP A 201 6.65 -17.04 19.20
CA ASP A 201 5.77 -16.16 18.42
C ASP A 201 6.27 -14.71 18.43
N PRO A 202 6.76 -14.15 17.32
CA PRO A 202 7.33 -12.79 17.30
C PRO A 202 6.36 -11.67 17.63
N THR A 203 5.06 -11.97 17.76
CA THR A 203 4.03 -11.00 18.12
C THR A 203 3.54 -11.16 19.57
N SER A 204 4.07 -12.15 20.31
CA SER A 204 3.65 -12.47 21.68
C SER A 204 4.84 -12.74 22.60
N ASN A 205 5.09 -11.77 23.48
CA ASN A 205 6.24 -11.76 24.40
C ASN A 205 6.35 -12.89 25.43
N ASP A 206 5.40 -13.81 25.49
CA ASP A 206 5.33 -14.95 26.40
C ASP A 206 4.57 -16.06 25.67
N THR A 207 5.29 -16.79 24.81
CA THR A 207 4.70 -17.75 23.89
C THR A 207 4.01 -18.89 24.61
N ASP A 208 4.55 -19.38 25.73
CA ASP A 208 3.96 -20.51 26.44
C ASP A 208 2.95 -20.13 27.53
N GLY A 209 2.86 -18.84 27.85
CA GLY A 209 1.88 -18.24 28.75
C GLY A 209 2.12 -18.53 30.22
N ASP A 210 3.38 -18.74 30.63
CA ASP A 210 3.75 -19.03 32.01
C ASP A 210 4.06 -17.78 32.86
N GLY A 211 4.15 -16.62 32.22
CA GLY A 211 4.38 -15.31 32.82
C GLY A 211 5.83 -14.83 32.79
N MET A 212 6.75 -15.56 32.17
CA MET A 212 8.11 -15.13 31.86
C MET A 212 8.23 -14.78 30.37
N PRO A 213 8.86 -13.65 30.00
CA PRO A 213 9.05 -13.36 28.60
C PRO A 213 10.06 -14.28 27.90
N ASP A 214 9.84 -14.60 26.63
CA ASP A 214 10.66 -15.56 25.87
C ASP A 214 12.15 -15.14 25.84
N GLY A 215 12.40 -13.86 25.54
CA GLY A 215 13.73 -13.25 25.59
C GLY A 215 14.38 -13.30 26.97
N TRP A 216 13.59 -13.27 28.04
CA TRP A 216 14.10 -13.46 29.41
C TRP A 216 14.50 -14.91 29.65
N GLU A 217 13.65 -15.86 29.27
CA GLU A 217 13.89 -17.29 29.42
C GLU A 217 15.14 -17.75 28.69
N VAL A 218 15.27 -17.36 27.42
CA VAL A 218 16.46 -17.62 26.59
C VAL A 218 17.73 -17.11 27.27
N LYS A 219 17.67 -15.90 27.83
CA LYS A 219 18.80 -15.28 28.53
C LYS A 219 19.22 -16.02 29.80
N TYR A 220 18.30 -16.67 30.50
CA TYR A 220 18.59 -17.44 31.72
C TYR A 220 18.65 -18.96 31.51
N GLY A 221 18.48 -19.43 30.27
CA GLY A 221 18.61 -20.83 29.90
C GLY A 221 17.39 -21.69 30.23
N LEU A 222 16.22 -21.06 30.28
CA LEU A 222 14.91 -21.71 30.28
C LEU A 222 14.44 -21.94 28.84
N ASN A 223 13.29 -22.59 28.67
CA ASN A 223 12.74 -23.04 27.40
C ASN A 223 11.43 -22.32 27.09
N PRO A 224 11.43 -21.31 26.19
CA PRO A 224 10.32 -20.37 25.97
C PRO A 224 9.08 -20.95 25.28
N ILE A 225 9.00 -22.27 25.19
CA ILE A 225 7.88 -23.01 24.59
C ILE A 225 7.36 -24.08 25.56
N SER A 226 7.64 -23.94 26.84
CA SER A 226 7.40 -24.93 27.87
C SER A 226 7.17 -24.29 29.25
N ALA A 227 5.90 -24.04 29.55
CA ALA A 227 5.39 -23.48 30.81
C ALA A 227 5.67 -24.28 32.11
N LEU A 228 6.55 -25.29 32.06
CA LEU A 228 6.92 -26.17 33.17
C LEU A 228 8.25 -25.79 33.84
N ASP A 229 8.99 -24.80 33.33
CA ASP A 229 10.28 -24.40 33.89
C ASP A 229 10.26 -23.05 34.65
N ALA A 230 9.08 -22.44 34.82
CA ALA A 230 8.79 -21.36 35.78
C ALA A 230 8.95 -21.68 37.28
N ASP A 231 9.23 -22.93 37.68
CA ASP A 231 9.21 -23.42 39.09
C ASP A 231 10.54 -23.27 39.88
#